data_AF-U1P5G3-F1
#
_entry.id   AF-U1P5G3-F1
#
_cell.length_a   1.000
_cell.length_b   1.000
_cell.length_c   1.000
_cell.angle_alpha   90.00
_cell.angle_beta   90.00
_cell.angle_gamma   90.00
#
_symmetry.space_group_name_H-M   'P 1'
#
loop_
_entity.id
_entity.type
_entity.pdbx_description
1 polymer ?
#
loop_
_entity_poly.entity_id
_entity_poly.type
_entity_poly.pdbx_seq_one_letter_code
_entity_poly.pdbx_strand_id
1 'polypeptide(L)'
;MSKPTEPTPDEPRPSDSTTTETNSATETGPAIDQVVSAPEGDIEIIDQALPQVLLEHVEENGDDIALRWKQYGVWEEFTWTEYYERVKWFALGLERLGFGAEDVLFSIGYNRPHQLWSWMGAQTLGGMAAPNYEDMLPEAIGNQLELLNPRVAYAEGQEMVDKLLQVSDRAPGT
;
A
#
# COMPACT_ATOMS: atom_id res chain seq x y z
N MET A 1 -60.35 -14.22 19.74
CA MET A 1 -59.40 -15.29 20.14
C MET A 1 -58.08 -14.62 20.47
N SER A 2 -57.67 -14.73 21.73
CA SER A 2 -56.52 -14.05 22.33
C SER A 2 -55.18 -14.58 21.84
N LYS A 3 -54.17 -13.70 21.73
CA LYS A 3 -52.76 -14.06 21.54
C LYS A 3 -52.20 -14.78 22.78
N PRO A 4 -51.23 -15.70 22.60
CA PRO A 4 -50.16 -15.98 23.58
C PRO A 4 -48.79 -15.60 22.96
N THR A 5 -48.11 -14.54 23.40
CA THR A 5 -47.14 -14.43 24.52
C THR A 5 -45.82 -15.17 24.27
N GLU A 6 -44.77 -14.41 23.93
CA GLU A 6 -43.36 -14.82 24.02
C GLU A 6 -42.97 -15.14 25.47
N PRO A 7 -42.16 -16.18 25.73
CA PRO A 7 -41.51 -16.36 27.02
C PRO A 7 -40.19 -15.56 27.12
N THR A 8 -40.05 -14.84 28.24
CA THR A 8 -38.89 -14.07 28.74
C THR A 8 -37.73 -14.99 29.19
N PRO A 9 -36.49 -14.45 29.38
CA PRO A 9 -35.25 -15.20 29.52
C PRO A 9 -34.88 -15.55 30.97
N ASP A 10 -33.75 -16.28 31.09
CA ASP A 10 -32.98 -16.72 32.26
C ASP A 10 -33.25 -18.12 32.85
N GLU A 11 -32.37 -19.06 32.49
CA GLU A 11 -31.82 -20.03 33.43
C GLU A 11 -30.36 -20.35 33.04
N PRO A 12 -29.37 -20.30 33.96
CA PRO A 12 -27.98 -20.58 33.62
C PRO A 12 -27.74 -22.09 33.51
N ARG A 13 -27.12 -22.54 32.42
CA ARG A 13 -26.74 -23.94 32.24
C ARG A 13 -25.49 -24.27 33.06
N PRO A 14 -25.43 -25.39 33.81
CA PRO A 14 -24.32 -25.71 34.68
C PRO A 14 -23.03 -26.02 33.92
N SER A 15 -21.91 -25.72 34.57
CA SER A 15 -20.54 -25.98 34.18
C SER A 15 -20.22 -27.48 34.12
N ASP A 16 -19.67 -27.95 33.00
CA ASP A 16 -18.96 -29.23 32.96
C ASP A 16 -17.45 -28.99 32.88
N SER A 17 -16.78 -29.48 33.92
CA SER A 17 -15.34 -29.46 34.13
C SER A 17 -14.64 -30.60 33.38
N THR A 18 -13.58 -30.23 32.66
CA THR A 18 -12.29 -30.93 32.51
C THR A 18 -12.25 -32.32 31.85
N THR A 19 -11.58 -32.40 30.70
CA THR A 19 -10.46 -33.34 30.52
C THR A 19 -9.34 -32.64 29.78
N THR A 20 -8.23 -32.46 30.47
CA THR A 20 -6.94 -32.04 29.95
C THR A 20 -6.31 -33.19 29.17
N GLU A 21 -6.07 -33.01 27.88
CA GLU A 21 -4.98 -33.71 27.20
C GLU A 21 -3.93 -32.68 26.78
N THR A 22 -2.86 -32.66 27.56
CA THR A 22 -1.61 -31.96 27.28
C THR A 22 -0.93 -32.67 26.12
N ASN A 23 -0.87 -32.03 24.96
CA ASN A 23 0.20 -32.29 24.00
C ASN A 23 0.94 -30.99 23.71
N SER A 24 2.10 -30.89 24.36
CA SER A 24 3.09 -29.85 24.21
C SER A 24 3.84 -30.01 22.89
N ALA A 25 3.56 -29.13 21.94
CA ALA A 25 4.54 -28.64 21.00
C ALA A 25 4.15 -27.19 20.72
N THR A 26 4.58 -26.28 21.58
CA THR A 26 4.44 -24.85 21.34
C THR A 26 5.39 -24.51 20.21
N GLU A 27 4.91 -24.60 18.97
CA GLU A 27 5.56 -23.94 17.84
C GLU A 27 5.74 -22.48 18.23
N THR A 28 7.01 -22.07 18.36
CA THR A 28 7.36 -20.69 18.66
C THR A 28 7.21 -19.89 17.37
N GLY A 29 5.96 -19.75 16.93
CA GLY A 29 5.58 -18.81 15.89
C GLY A 29 5.85 -17.38 16.37
N PRO A 30 5.89 -16.41 15.44
CA PRO A 30 6.04 -15.00 15.82
C PRO A 30 4.95 -14.62 16.84
N ALA A 31 5.37 -14.19 18.02
CA ALA A 31 4.50 -13.65 19.05
C ALA A 31 4.41 -12.14 18.89
N ILE A 32 3.23 -11.57 19.06
CA ILE A 32 3.07 -10.11 19.12
C ILE A 32 3.44 -9.68 20.53
N ASP A 33 4.64 -9.13 20.69
CA ASP A 33 5.15 -8.67 21.98
C ASP A 33 4.45 -7.38 22.47
N GLN A 34 3.93 -6.59 21.53
CA GLN A 34 3.24 -5.34 21.84
C GLN A 34 2.20 -5.01 20.76
N VAL A 35 1.02 -4.60 21.19
CA VAL A 35 0.02 -3.93 20.35
C VAL A 35 -0.02 -2.47 20.78
N VAL A 36 0.25 -1.56 19.84
CA VAL A 36 0.24 -0.11 20.08
C VAL A 36 -0.98 0.48 19.37
N SER A 37 -1.72 1.34 20.06
CA SER A 37 -2.80 2.12 19.47
C SER A 37 -2.26 3.41 18.89
N ALA A 38 -2.96 3.98 17.91
CA ALA A 38 -2.66 5.34 17.44
C ALA A 38 -2.71 6.32 18.63
N PRO A 39 -1.83 7.33 18.67
CA PRO A 39 -1.83 8.32 19.75
C PRO A 39 -3.21 8.99 19.87
N GLU A 40 -3.66 9.20 21.11
CA GLU A 40 -4.87 9.96 21.39
C GLU A 40 -4.58 11.47 21.25
N GLY A 41 -5.50 12.20 20.61
CA GLY A 41 -5.41 13.66 20.45
C GLY A 41 -5.25 14.10 18.98
N ASP A 42 -5.20 15.42 18.80
CA ASP A 42 -4.98 16.01 17.48
C ASP A 42 -3.53 15.78 17.05
N ILE A 43 -3.33 15.23 15.86
CA ILE A 43 -2.02 15.06 15.25
C ILE A 43 -1.64 16.39 14.59
N GLU A 44 -0.45 16.91 14.89
CA GLU A 44 0.08 18.09 14.21
C GLU A 44 0.21 17.81 12.71
N ILE A 45 -0.47 18.63 11.90
CA ILE A 45 -0.32 18.59 10.45
C ILE A 45 0.88 19.47 10.12
N ILE A 46 1.97 18.83 9.70
CA ILE A 46 3.17 19.53 9.23
C ILE A 46 2.92 20.13 7.83
N ASP A 47 3.45 21.33 7.60
CA ASP A 47 3.36 22.03 6.31
C ASP A 47 4.53 21.62 5.39
N GLN A 48 4.62 20.31 5.13
CA GLN A 48 5.68 19.72 4.31
C GLN A 48 5.10 18.65 3.38
N ALA A 49 5.57 18.65 2.14
CA ALA A 49 5.27 17.59 1.18
C ALA A 49 6.09 16.34 1.50
N LEU A 50 5.55 15.15 1.21
CA LEU A 50 6.23 13.87 1.47
C LEU A 50 7.65 13.80 0.87
N PRO A 51 7.92 14.29 -0.36
CA PRO A 51 9.29 14.34 -0.88
C PRO A 51 10.27 15.20 -0.06
N GLN A 52 9.78 16.23 0.63
CA GLN A 52 10.60 17.04 1.54
C GLN A 52 10.96 16.24 2.80
N VAL A 53 9.99 15.53 3.38
CA VAL A 53 10.23 14.64 4.53
C VAL A 53 11.23 13.53 4.18
N LEU A 54 11.16 12.97 2.96
CA LEU A 54 12.17 12.03 2.48
C LEU A 54 13.57 12.65 2.45
N LEU A 55 13.71 13.88 1.97
CA LEU A 55 15.00 14.55 1.88
C LEU A 55 15.60 14.80 3.28
N GLU A 56 14.78 15.21 4.24
CA GLU A 56 15.20 15.41 5.63
C GLU A 56 15.71 14.10 6.26
N HIS A 57 15.01 12.99 6.04
CA HIS A 57 15.49 11.68 6.51
C HIS A 57 16.81 11.26 5.87
N VAL A 58 17.07 11.62 4.61
CA VAL A 58 18.35 11.35 3.94
C VAL A 58 19.47 12.19 4.57
N GLU A 59 19.20 13.46 4.86
CA GLU A 59 20.19 14.37 5.46
C GLU A 59 20.57 13.96 6.89
N GLU A 60 19.60 13.50 7.68
CA GLU A 60 19.82 13.13 9.08
C GLU A 60 20.29 11.68 9.26
N ASN A 61 19.71 10.75 8.48
CA ASN A 61 19.80 9.30 8.71
C ASN A 61 20.08 8.52 7.42
N GLY A 62 20.84 9.10 6.48
CA GLY A 62 21.02 8.55 5.13
C GLY A 62 21.46 7.09 5.03
N ASP A 63 22.25 6.60 6.00
CA ASP A 63 22.75 5.22 6.06
C ASP A 63 21.81 4.24 6.81
N ASP A 64 20.79 4.75 7.49
CA ASP A 64 19.80 3.92 8.19
C ASP A 64 18.82 3.25 7.22
N ILE A 65 18.29 2.10 7.62
CA ILE A 65 17.34 1.33 6.80
C ILE A 65 15.98 2.02 6.77
N ALA A 66 15.55 2.42 5.57
CA ALA A 66 14.25 3.01 5.30
C ALA A 66 13.17 1.96 5.00
N LEU A 67 13.53 0.96 4.18
CA LEU A 67 12.59 -0.03 3.67
C LEU A 67 13.20 -1.43 3.73
N ARG A 68 12.35 -2.42 3.95
CA ARG A 68 12.68 -3.84 3.82
C ARG A 68 11.70 -4.53 2.90
N TRP A 69 12.19 -5.36 2.00
CA TRP A 69 11.36 -6.13 1.09
C TRP A 69 11.86 -7.55 0.98
N LYS A 70 10.95 -8.52 1.15
CA LYS A 70 11.30 -9.94 1.06
C LYS A 70 11.19 -10.43 -0.38
N GLN A 71 12.32 -10.75 -1.00
CA GLN A 71 12.39 -11.30 -2.35
C GLN A 71 12.99 -12.71 -2.33
N TYR A 72 12.29 -13.69 -2.90
CA TYR A 72 12.72 -15.10 -2.95
C TYR A 72 13.16 -15.70 -1.60
N GLY A 73 12.55 -15.23 -0.51
CA GLY A 73 12.86 -15.67 0.85
C GLY A 73 13.95 -14.86 1.56
N VAL A 74 14.67 -13.99 0.85
CA VAL A 74 15.72 -13.11 1.37
C VAL A 74 15.13 -11.72 1.65
N TRP A 75 15.50 -11.11 2.78
CA TRP A 75 15.16 -9.73 3.07
C TRP A 75 16.19 -8.81 2.43
N GLU A 76 15.74 -8.02 1.47
CA GLU A 76 16.46 -6.89 0.89
C GLU A 76 16.19 -5.66 1.74
N GLU A 77 17.24 -4.93 2.09
CA GLU A 77 17.14 -3.67 2.84
C GLU A 77 17.54 -2.51 1.92
N PHE A 78 16.88 -1.37 2.10
CA PHE A 78 17.21 -0.14 1.38
C PHE A 78 17.44 0.96 2.40
N THR A 79 18.59 1.64 2.31
CA THR A 79 18.84 2.83 3.13
C THR A 79 18.00 4.02 2.67
N TRP A 80 17.91 5.06 3.50
CA TRP A 80 17.25 6.32 3.09
C TRP A 80 17.89 6.93 1.84
N THR A 81 19.23 6.95 1.75
CA THR A 81 19.96 7.43 0.57
C THR A 81 19.61 6.62 -0.68
N GLU A 82 19.54 5.30 -0.52
CA GLU A 82 19.19 4.38 -1.60
C GLU A 82 17.75 4.51 -2.08
N TYR A 83 16.81 4.78 -1.16
CA TYR A 83 15.43 5.08 -1.50
C TYR A 83 15.35 6.40 -2.29
N TYR A 84 16.00 7.46 -1.79
CA TYR A 84 16.05 8.75 -2.46
C TYR A 84 16.61 8.67 -3.89
N GLU A 85 17.74 8.00 -4.09
CA GLU A 85 18.31 7.89 -5.44
C GLU A 85 17.36 7.19 -6.42
N ARG A 86 16.61 6.18 -5.96
CA ARG A 86 15.61 5.50 -6.80
C ARG A 86 14.42 6.38 -7.12
N VAL A 87 13.92 7.15 -6.16
CA VAL A 87 12.86 8.15 -6.35
C VAL A 87 13.30 9.20 -7.37
N LYS A 88 14.51 9.73 -7.21
CA LYS A 88 15.12 10.73 -8.11
C LYS A 88 15.20 10.22 -9.55
N TRP A 89 15.68 8.99 -9.78
CA TRP A 89 15.73 8.43 -11.12
C TRP A 89 14.34 8.21 -11.72
N PHE A 90 13.36 7.81 -10.90
CA PHE A 90 11.98 7.68 -11.35
C PHE A 90 11.38 9.04 -11.75
N ALA A 91 11.57 10.07 -10.92
CA ALA A 91 11.13 11.43 -11.20
C ALA A 91 11.75 11.97 -12.51
N LEU A 92 13.06 11.83 -12.70
CA LEU A 92 13.73 12.24 -13.95
C LEU A 92 13.20 11.49 -15.18
N GLY A 93 12.84 10.21 -15.03
CA GLY A 93 12.19 9.44 -16.08
C GLY A 93 10.80 9.98 -16.43
N LEU A 94 9.99 10.28 -15.43
CA LEU A 94 8.66 10.87 -15.61
C LEU A 94 8.73 12.26 -16.25
N GLU A 95 9.64 13.12 -15.78
CA GLU A 95 9.87 14.44 -16.36
C GLU A 95 10.20 14.34 -17.85
N ARG A 96 11.04 13.36 -18.24
CA ARG A 96 11.37 13.11 -19.64
C ARG A 96 10.18 12.65 -20.49
N LEU A 97 9.16 12.03 -19.88
CA LEU A 97 7.88 11.69 -20.53
C LEU A 97 6.90 12.88 -20.56
N GLY A 98 7.31 14.03 -20.01
CA GLY A 98 6.53 15.26 -19.95
C GLY A 98 5.47 15.27 -18.86
N PHE A 99 5.72 14.54 -17.76
CA PHE A 99 4.89 14.51 -16.56
C PHE A 99 5.14 15.74 -15.66
N GLY A 100 4.10 16.29 -15.02
CA GLY A 100 4.21 17.43 -14.09
C GLY A 100 3.04 17.59 -13.12
N ALA A 101 2.86 18.82 -12.61
CA ALA A 101 2.01 19.14 -11.45
C ALA A 101 0.50 18.88 -11.59
N GLU A 102 0.02 18.66 -12.81
CA GLU A 102 -1.40 18.40 -13.10
C GLU A 102 -1.62 16.95 -13.58
N ASP A 103 -0.54 16.18 -13.72
CA ASP A 103 -0.60 14.84 -14.28
C ASP A 103 -0.84 13.79 -13.19
N VAL A 104 -1.56 12.73 -13.57
CA VAL A 104 -1.78 11.54 -12.75
C VAL A 104 -0.92 10.39 -13.26
N LEU A 105 -0.16 9.78 -12.36
CA LEU A 105 0.54 8.52 -12.57
C LEU A 105 -0.37 7.38 -12.11
N PHE A 106 -0.96 6.66 -13.05
CA PHE A 106 -1.62 5.40 -12.74
C PHE A 106 -0.55 4.34 -12.44
N SER A 107 -0.71 3.56 -11.38
CA SER A 107 0.20 2.46 -11.08
C SER A 107 -0.55 1.21 -10.66
N ILE A 108 -0.07 0.05 -11.09
CA ILE A 108 -0.64 -1.25 -10.75
C ILE A 108 0.45 -2.30 -10.50
N GLY A 109 0.31 -3.06 -9.42
CA GLY A 109 1.21 -4.18 -9.12
C GLY A 109 1.18 -4.60 -7.67
N TYR A 110 2.19 -5.38 -7.28
CA TYR A 110 2.30 -5.96 -5.95
C TYR A 110 2.84 -4.94 -4.94
N ASN A 111 2.71 -5.24 -3.65
CA ASN A 111 3.36 -4.46 -2.60
C ASN A 111 4.90 -4.62 -2.66
N ARG A 112 5.54 -3.80 -3.49
CA ARG A 112 6.99 -3.76 -3.71
C ARG A 112 7.54 -2.34 -3.64
N PRO A 113 8.81 -2.16 -3.24
CA PRO A 113 9.44 -0.84 -3.14
C PRO A 113 9.34 -0.01 -4.42
N HIS A 114 9.41 -0.64 -5.59
CA HIS A 114 9.30 0.02 -6.90
C HIS A 114 8.03 0.86 -7.06
N GLN A 115 6.90 0.42 -6.48
CA GLN A 115 5.66 1.18 -6.48
C GLN A 115 5.82 2.47 -5.66
N LEU A 116 6.33 2.36 -4.44
CA LEU A 116 6.59 3.52 -3.56
C LEU A 116 7.51 4.54 -4.24
N TRP A 117 8.58 4.05 -4.91
CA TRP A 117 9.51 4.92 -5.64
C TRP A 117 8.81 5.69 -6.76
N SER A 118 7.88 5.03 -7.47
CA SER A 118 7.09 5.67 -8.52
C SER A 118 6.16 6.76 -7.99
N TRP A 119 5.52 6.51 -6.85
CA TRP A 119 4.56 7.44 -6.25
C TRP A 119 5.26 8.69 -5.71
N MET A 120 6.38 8.50 -5.02
CA MET A 120 7.23 9.61 -4.56
C MET A 120 7.82 10.36 -5.75
N GLY A 121 8.19 9.67 -6.83
CA GLY A 121 8.69 10.30 -8.05
C GLY A 121 7.65 11.20 -8.70
N ALA A 122 6.40 10.75 -8.81
CA ALA A 122 5.29 11.58 -9.31
C ALA A 122 5.05 12.81 -8.43
N GLN A 123 5.00 12.63 -7.10
CA GLN A 123 4.79 13.72 -6.14
C GLN A 123 5.96 14.71 -6.12
N THR A 124 7.19 14.27 -6.39
CA THR A 124 8.37 15.15 -6.52
C THR A 124 8.19 16.16 -7.65
N LEU A 125 7.47 15.80 -8.71
CA LEU A 125 7.15 16.68 -9.84
C LEU A 125 5.85 17.49 -9.63
N GLY A 126 5.27 17.41 -8.42
CA GLY A 126 3.99 18.01 -8.06
C GLY A 126 2.76 17.25 -8.57
N GLY A 127 2.94 16.15 -9.30
CA GLY A 127 1.84 15.35 -9.84
C GLY A 127 1.26 14.38 -8.81
N MET A 128 0.22 13.66 -9.23
CA MET A 128 -0.53 12.75 -8.37
C MET A 128 -0.18 11.29 -8.67
N ALA A 129 -0.15 10.44 -7.64
CA ALA A 129 -0.03 9.00 -7.79
C ALA A 129 -1.38 8.31 -7.52
N ALA A 130 -1.78 7.41 -8.40
CA ALA A 130 -2.98 6.59 -8.28
C ALA A 130 -2.59 5.10 -8.18
N PRO A 131 -2.36 4.58 -6.96
CA PRO A 131 -1.95 3.19 -6.74
C PRO A 131 -3.12 2.21 -6.83
N ASN A 132 -2.90 1.07 -7.48
CA ASN A 132 -3.87 -0.01 -7.61
C ASN A 132 -3.21 -1.37 -7.34
N TYR A 133 -3.97 -2.28 -6.74
CA TYR A 133 -3.51 -3.62 -6.41
C TYR A 133 -3.53 -4.56 -7.63
N GLU A 134 -2.70 -5.59 -7.60
CA GLU A 134 -2.51 -6.54 -8.68
C GLU A 134 -3.78 -7.33 -9.04
N ASP A 135 -4.69 -7.49 -8.09
CA ASP A 135 -5.92 -8.28 -8.21
C ASP A 135 -7.06 -7.50 -8.88
N MET A 136 -6.83 -6.22 -9.21
CA MET A 136 -7.81 -5.39 -9.89
C MET A 136 -8.20 -6.00 -11.25
N LEU A 137 -9.51 -6.14 -11.47
CA LEU A 137 -10.06 -6.70 -12.70
C LEU A 137 -9.90 -5.70 -13.86
N PRO A 138 -9.70 -6.18 -15.11
CA PRO A 138 -9.53 -5.30 -16.27
C PRO A 138 -10.64 -4.25 -16.43
N GLU A 139 -11.90 -4.62 -16.21
CA GLU A 139 -13.03 -3.67 -16.27
C GLU A 139 -12.88 -2.51 -15.27
N ALA A 140 -12.45 -2.80 -14.05
CA ALA A 140 -12.20 -1.81 -13.01
C ALA A 140 -10.97 -0.93 -13.34
N ILE A 141 -9.91 -1.52 -13.93
CA ILE A 141 -8.77 -0.76 -14.45
C ILE A 141 -9.26 0.25 -15.49
N GLY A 142 -10.04 -0.19 -16.48
CA GLY A 142 -10.57 0.71 -17.51
C GLY A 142 -11.43 1.84 -16.93
N ASN A 143 -12.27 1.55 -15.93
CA ASN A 143 -13.06 2.58 -15.25
C ASN A 143 -12.16 3.62 -14.55
N GLN A 144 -11.04 3.20 -13.96
CA GLN A 144 -10.05 4.10 -13.34
C GLN A 144 -9.32 4.93 -14.39
N LEU A 145 -8.95 4.34 -15.53
CA LEU A 145 -8.30 5.08 -16.62
C LEU A 145 -9.19 6.20 -17.16
N GLU A 146 -10.49 5.93 -17.33
CA GLU A 146 -11.48 6.94 -17.76
C GLU A 146 -11.69 8.03 -16.70
N LEU A 147 -11.74 7.65 -15.43
CA LEU A 147 -11.98 8.58 -14.32
C LEU A 147 -10.78 9.51 -14.08
N LEU A 148 -9.58 8.94 -14.05
CA LEU A 148 -8.36 9.61 -13.62
C LEU A 148 -7.61 10.28 -14.77
N ASN A 149 -7.87 9.83 -16.01
CA ASN A 149 -7.24 10.35 -17.20
C ASN A 149 -5.69 10.45 -17.08
N PRO A 150 -5.00 9.36 -16.72
CA PRO A 150 -3.59 9.42 -16.36
C PRO A 150 -2.70 9.74 -17.57
N ARG A 151 -1.65 10.53 -17.33
CA ARG A 151 -0.64 10.87 -18.34
C ARG A 151 0.34 9.73 -18.56
N VAL A 152 0.66 8.99 -17.50
CA VAL A 152 1.58 7.85 -17.51
C VAL A 152 0.95 6.71 -16.71
N ALA A 153 1.12 5.48 -17.20
CA ALA A 153 0.79 4.27 -16.47
C ALA A 153 2.06 3.44 -16.20
N TYR A 154 2.28 3.10 -14.93
CA TYR A 154 3.32 2.17 -14.49
C TYR A 154 2.69 0.82 -14.14
N ALA A 155 3.08 -0.23 -14.86
CA ALA A 155 2.55 -1.58 -14.65
C ALA A 155 3.68 -2.55 -14.30
N GLU A 156 3.52 -3.27 -13.20
CA GLU A 156 4.57 -4.14 -12.69
C GLU A 156 4.59 -5.53 -13.37
N GLY A 157 5.67 -5.83 -14.09
CA GLY A 157 5.87 -7.13 -14.72
C GLY A 157 4.88 -7.40 -15.86
N GLN A 158 4.98 -8.59 -16.46
CA GLN A 158 4.22 -8.91 -17.67
C GLN A 158 2.71 -8.97 -17.44
N GLU A 159 2.27 -9.60 -16.35
CA GLU A 159 0.84 -9.80 -16.09
C GLU A 159 0.10 -8.45 -15.96
N MET A 160 0.67 -7.48 -15.25
CA MET A 160 0.04 -6.17 -15.09
C MET A 160 0.04 -5.36 -16.39
N VAL A 161 1.12 -5.48 -17.18
CA VAL A 161 1.17 -4.90 -18.54
C VAL A 161 0.06 -5.49 -19.40
N ASP A 162 -0.10 -6.81 -19.39
CA ASP A 162 -1.14 -7.51 -20.17
C ASP A 162 -2.55 -7.12 -19.73
N LYS A 163 -2.80 -6.90 -18.43
CA LYS A 163 -4.08 -6.39 -17.91
C LYS A 163 -4.35 -4.96 -18.39
N LEU A 164 -3.35 -4.09 -18.34
CA LEU A 164 -3.50 -2.69 -18.76
C LEU A 164 -3.74 -2.58 -20.26
N LEU A 165 -3.03 -3.38 -21.07
CA LEU A 165 -3.20 -3.40 -22.52
C LEU A 165 -4.61 -3.82 -22.96
N GLN A 166 -5.27 -4.72 -22.23
CA GLN A 166 -6.65 -5.15 -22.51
C GLN A 166 -7.69 -4.03 -22.46
N VAL A 167 -7.38 -2.93 -21.77
CA VAL A 167 -8.28 -1.78 -21.59
C VAL A 167 -7.62 -0.46 -21.97
N SER A 168 -6.50 -0.52 -22.70
CA SER A 168 -5.72 0.66 -23.09
C SER A 168 -6.46 1.58 -24.06
N ASP A 169 -7.43 1.07 -24.79
CA ASP A 169 -8.35 1.82 -25.64
C ASP A 169 -9.30 2.73 -24.85
N ARG A 170 -9.44 2.49 -23.54
CA ARG A 170 -10.22 3.31 -22.60
C ARG A 170 -9.38 4.40 -21.93
N ALA A 171 -8.06 4.38 -22.11
CA ALA A 171 -7.20 5.46 -21.65
C ALA A 171 -7.41 6.74 -22.49
N PRO A 172 -7.05 7.92 -21.96
CA PRO A 172 -6.98 9.15 -22.77
C PRO A 172 -6.33 8.93 -24.13
N GLY A 173 -7.01 9.36 -25.19
CA GLY A 173 -6.43 9.39 -26.53
C GLY A 173 -5.22 10.33 -26.56
N THR A 174 -4.16 9.91 -27.26
CA THR A 174 -3.00 10.76 -27.57
C THR A 174 -3.26 11.64 -28.78
#